data_AF-G6C2A8-F1
#
_entry.id   AF-G6C2A8-F1
#
_cell.length_a   1.000
_cell.length_b   1.000
_cell.length_c   1.000
_cell.angle_alpha   90.00
_cell.angle_beta   90.00
_cell.angle_gamma   90.00
#
_symmetry.space_group_name_H-M   'P 1'
#
loop_
_entity.id
_entity.type
_entity.pdbx_description
1 polymer ?
#
loop_
_entity_poly.entity_id
_entity_poly.type
_entity_poly.pdbx_seq_one_letter_code
_entity_poly.pdbx_strand_id
1 'polypeptide(L)'
;MGNNSLNNTEKNLRSIAKKYKSVKYSIGLVILFLMMGLSAFSQDVMTTEEIASSKENLRVSVGTLQNKVEEARKENEKTLQGLKLELVQLMEQGNQVVKSPWSSWQFGANYMYDNWGASYKGRGDKKEKYPYEGIYTRSTNPFGRSTSARTAGQKAILNSIIAINGGFDPNNTGLAYGLIGRSQIGEDPISIEVSAGIRPKNIQKGALTLSVAPVNITQPNPSAAPGVPNTPGAPNINIPSFSPVAPKVEAPALPVPPTFSIILGADCNVGCDSGDASNGGLRQKRRATFNLNGRATDSIQSILHYTWFSGNPGESGYAFKMYTDTGSDFTLGTSIPHSTNGLTTPAGNNVYFNSYNFGNNDEFGVIANSQGIERNHQHFFVGGSRFIESDNAGTNTIKIPNGYTVNLGGILTLGLVSQGHDTTQLNAGTITDKEEKNDKWIKDMPYDTSGPGLGKYLTIKGPADYQIKRSTDGYVGYKVAIALVQEDGVQGGKIINDLLE
;
A
#
# COMPACT_ATOMS: atom_id res chain seq x y z
N MET A 1 -11.55 42.28 47.90
CA MET A 1 -11.11 43.67 47.62
C MET A 1 -9.97 43.59 46.60
N GLY A 2 -10.27 43.87 45.33
CA GLY A 2 -9.30 43.71 44.23
C GLY A 2 -8.19 44.76 44.30
N ASN A 3 -6.95 44.31 44.17
CA ASN A 3 -5.77 45.17 44.22
C ASN A 3 -5.76 46.15 43.03
N ASN A 4 -5.84 47.45 43.31
CA ASN A 4 -5.77 48.57 42.37
C ASN A 4 -4.34 48.83 41.86
N SER A 5 -3.63 47.79 41.40
CA SER A 5 -2.24 47.92 40.92
C SER A 5 -2.14 48.85 39.70
N LEU A 6 -3.01 48.65 38.70
CA LEU A 6 -3.10 49.49 37.48
C LEU A 6 -3.30 50.98 37.77
N ASN A 7 -4.20 51.28 38.71
CA ASN A 7 -4.55 52.66 39.07
C ASN A 7 -3.38 53.36 39.80
N ASN A 8 -2.59 52.61 40.56
CA ASN A 8 -1.37 53.11 41.19
C ASN A 8 -0.24 53.31 40.17
N THR A 9 -0.09 52.41 39.19
CA THR A 9 0.91 52.53 38.13
C THR A 9 0.65 53.75 37.24
N GLU A 10 -0.60 54.00 36.88
CA GLU A 10 -1.01 55.20 36.13
C GLU A 10 -0.69 56.48 36.90
N LYS A 11 -1.02 56.55 38.20
CA LYS A 11 -0.72 57.72 39.04
C LYS A 11 0.78 58.00 39.13
N ASN A 12 1.59 56.95 39.29
CA ASN A 12 3.04 57.07 39.36
C ASN A 12 3.65 57.56 38.03
N LEU A 13 3.20 57.01 36.89
CA LEU A 13 3.69 57.43 35.57
C LEU A 13 3.24 58.87 35.21
N ARG A 14 2.02 59.28 35.59
CA ARG A 14 1.57 60.68 35.46
C ARG A 14 2.40 61.64 36.33
N SER A 15 2.81 61.22 37.52
CA SER A 15 3.68 62.00 38.42
C SER A 15 5.08 62.18 37.83
N ILE A 16 5.66 61.12 37.27
CA ILE A 16 6.98 61.15 36.63
C ILE A 16 6.96 62.06 35.39
N ALA A 17 5.93 61.97 34.55
CA ALA A 17 5.76 62.85 33.38
C ALA A 17 5.59 64.34 33.75
N LYS A 18 5.02 64.64 34.93
CA LYS A 18 4.96 66.03 35.43
C LYS A 18 6.30 66.54 35.94
N LYS A 19 7.13 65.66 36.50
CA LYS A 19 8.45 66.02 37.08
C LYS A 19 9.51 66.19 35.99
N TYR A 20 9.44 65.44 34.90
CA TYR A 20 10.39 65.49 33.79
C TYR A 20 9.69 65.94 32.49
N LYS A 21 9.95 67.18 32.06
CA LYS A 21 9.36 67.78 30.84
C LYS A 21 9.67 67.00 29.54
N SER A 22 10.66 66.12 29.56
CA SER A 22 11.08 65.27 28.43
C SER A 22 10.20 64.04 28.23
N VAL A 23 9.43 63.60 29.23
CA VAL A 23 8.61 62.38 29.16
C VAL A 23 7.13 62.74 29.11
N LYS A 24 6.49 62.53 27.96
CA LYS A 24 5.04 62.73 27.81
C LYS A 24 4.28 61.48 28.25
N TYR A 25 3.27 61.66 29.10
CA TYR A 25 2.37 60.57 29.49
C TYR A 25 1.53 60.11 28.28
N SER A 26 1.50 58.80 28.06
CA SER A 26 0.63 58.14 27.07
C SER A 26 0.18 56.79 27.61
N ILE A 27 -1.01 56.33 27.25
CA ILE A 27 -1.50 54.99 27.59
C ILE A 27 -0.54 53.90 27.08
N GLY A 28 0.10 54.12 25.92
CA GLY A 28 1.12 53.20 25.39
C GLY A 28 2.34 53.07 26.31
N LEU A 29 2.71 54.13 27.04
CA LEU A 29 3.80 54.10 28.02
C LEU A 29 3.45 53.24 29.24
N VAL A 30 2.18 53.26 29.65
CA VAL A 30 1.67 52.45 30.77
C VAL A 30 1.70 50.97 30.41
N ILE A 31 1.29 50.62 29.18
CA ILE A 31 1.32 49.24 28.69
C ILE A 31 2.76 48.74 28.55
N LEU A 32 3.66 49.56 27.96
CA LEU A 32 5.07 49.22 27.80
C LEU A 32 5.77 48.98 29.15
N PHE A 33 5.48 49.82 30.15
CA PHE A 33 5.97 49.64 31.52
C PHE A 33 5.40 48.38 32.20
N LEU A 34 4.15 48.02 31.91
CA LEU A 34 3.54 46.79 32.43
C LEU A 34 4.16 45.52 31.83
N MET A 35 4.53 45.57 30.54
CA MET A 35 5.13 44.43 29.83
C MET A 35 6.63 44.26 30.11
N MET A 36 7.37 45.35 30.24
CA MET A 36 8.84 45.33 30.29
C MET A 36 9.43 45.85 31.61
N GLY A 37 8.59 46.32 32.54
CA GLY A 37 9.02 46.85 33.84
C GLY A 37 9.88 48.12 33.72
N LEU A 38 10.71 48.38 34.74
CA LEU A 38 11.67 49.50 34.76
C LEU A 38 12.71 49.42 33.62
N SER A 39 12.89 48.24 33.03
CA SER A 39 13.84 48.01 31.93
C SER A 39 13.44 48.72 30.63
N ALA A 40 12.17 49.08 30.45
CA ALA A 40 11.69 49.84 29.29
C ALA A 40 12.33 51.23 29.12
N PHE A 41 12.93 51.77 30.19
CA PHE A 41 13.54 53.10 30.23
C PHE A 41 15.08 53.06 30.29
N SER A 42 15.67 51.86 30.23
CA SER A 42 17.11 51.72 30.07
C SER A 42 17.46 51.83 28.58
N GLN A 43 18.54 52.53 28.26
CA GLN A 43 19.09 52.61 26.90
C GLN A 43 19.71 51.27 26.43
N ASP A 44 19.75 50.27 27.32
CA ASP A 44 20.26 48.91 27.09
C ASP A 44 19.15 47.85 26.95
N VAL A 45 18.11 48.12 26.15
CA VAL A 45 17.06 47.10 25.86
C VAL A 45 17.44 46.20 24.68
N MET A 46 18.42 46.59 23.87
CA MET A 46 19.20 45.72 22.97
C MET A 46 20.35 46.58 22.45
N THR A 47 21.58 46.12 22.59
CA THR A 47 22.74 46.84 22.06
C THR A 47 22.67 46.88 20.52
N THR A 48 23.19 47.94 19.89
CA THR A 48 23.20 48.08 18.41
C THR A 48 23.91 46.92 17.71
N GLU A 49 24.84 46.25 18.41
CA GLU A 49 25.54 45.05 17.99
C GLU A 49 24.65 43.79 18.00
N GLU A 50 23.79 43.61 19.00
CA GLU A 50 22.82 42.51 19.06
C GLU A 50 21.73 42.63 17.98
N ILE A 51 21.35 43.87 17.63
CA ILE A 51 20.42 44.12 16.51
C ILE A 51 21.11 43.80 15.18
N ALA A 52 22.39 44.15 15.01
CA ALA A 52 23.15 43.83 13.81
C ALA A 52 23.37 42.32 13.64
N SER A 53 23.68 41.60 14.72
CA SER A 53 23.85 40.14 14.68
C SER A 53 22.53 39.41 14.40
N SER A 54 21.41 39.88 14.99
CA SER A 54 20.08 39.35 14.72
C SER A 54 19.67 39.56 13.25
N LYS A 55 19.97 40.73 12.68
CA LYS A 55 19.68 41.04 11.27
C LYS A 55 20.49 40.14 10.31
N GLU A 56 21.76 39.87 10.62
CA GLU A 56 22.58 38.98 9.81
C GLU A 56 22.13 37.51 9.91
N ASN A 57 21.80 37.05 11.11
CA ASN A 57 21.23 35.70 11.32
C ASN A 57 19.91 35.51 10.57
N LEU A 58 19.02 36.52 10.58
CA LEU A 58 17.78 36.49 9.80
C LEU A 58 18.06 36.46 8.30
N ARG A 59 19.06 37.20 7.81
CA ARG A 59 19.45 37.17 6.40
C ARG A 59 19.96 35.79 5.97
N VAL A 60 20.79 35.14 6.79
CA VAL A 60 21.28 33.77 6.55
C VAL A 60 20.13 32.76 6.56
N SER A 61 19.20 32.89 7.51
CA SER A 61 18.02 32.02 7.60
C SER A 61 17.11 32.17 6.38
N VAL A 62 16.84 33.39 5.93
CA VAL A 62 16.06 33.66 4.71
C VAL A 62 16.75 33.10 3.47
N GLY A 63 18.06 33.25 3.33
CA GLY A 63 18.82 32.65 2.23
C GLY A 63 18.75 31.12 2.24
N THR A 64 18.83 30.51 3.42
CA THR A 64 18.70 29.05 3.59
C THR A 64 17.30 28.55 3.22
N LEU A 65 16.26 29.28 3.61
CA LEU A 65 14.87 28.96 3.24
C LEU A 65 14.64 29.09 1.73
N GLN A 66 15.18 30.15 1.11
CA GLN A 66 15.10 30.31 -0.35
C GLN A 66 15.76 29.14 -1.09
N ASN A 67 16.94 28.69 -0.64
CA ASN A 67 17.61 27.54 -1.22
C ASN A 67 16.78 26.24 -1.08
N LYS A 68 16.20 25.99 0.11
CA LYS A 68 15.33 24.82 0.33
C LYS A 68 14.06 24.85 -0.53
N VAL A 69 13.47 26.03 -0.71
CA VAL A 69 12.29 26.20 -1.59
C VAL A 69 12.65 25.92 -3.05
N GLU A 70 13.80 26.39 -3.51
CA GLU A 70 14.27 26.14 -4.88
C GLU A 70 14.60 24.67 -5.13
N GLU A 71 15.19 23.99 -4.14
CA GLU A 71 15.45 22.54 -4.18
C GLU A 71 14.16 21.74 -4.25
N ALA A 72 13.18 22.04 -3.39
CA ALA A 72 11.86 21.40 -3.41
C ALA A 72 11.12 21.61 -4.74
N ARG A 73 11.23 22.80 -5.36
CA ARG A 73 10.65 23.06 -6.69
C ARG A 73 11.29 22.17 -7.76
N LYS A 74 12.61 22.00 -7.74
CA LYS A 74 13.33 21.14 -8.70
C LYS A 74 12.98 19.67 -8.52
N GLU A 75 12.83 19.19 -7.29
CA GLU A 75 12.39 17.82 -7.02
C GLU A 75 10.97 17.57 -7.51
N ASN A 76 10.04 18.50 -7.23
CA ASN A 76 8.66 18.41 -7.71
C ASN A 76 8.56 18.41 -9.25
N GLU A 77 9.42 19.15 -9.93
CA GLU A 77 9.44 19.15 -11.39
C GLU A 77 9.94 17.81 -11.96
N LYS A 78 10.95 17.20 -11.33
CA LYS A 78 11.44 15.86 -11.70
C LYS A 78 10.38 14.78 -11.48
N THR A 79 9.67 14.80 -10.35
CA THR A 79 8.62 13.81 -10.07
C THR A 79 7.46 13.94 -11.06
N LEU A 80 7.08 15.17 -11.41
CA LEU A 80 6.03 15.43 -12.39
C LEU A 80 6.40 14.96 -13.80
N GLN A 81 7.66 15.11 -14.21
CA GLN A 81 8.15 14.55 -15.47
C GLN A 81 8.14 13.01 -15.47
N GLY A 82 8.50 12.38 -14.35
CA GLY A 82 8.42 10.92 -14.18
C GLY A 82 7.00 10.38 -14.32
N LEU A 83 6.05 10.97 -13.58
CA LEU A 83 4.62 10.59 -13.66
C LEU A 83 4.05 10.77 -15.06
N LYS A 84 4.47 11.81 -15.79
CA LYS A 84 4.05 12.02 -17.18
C LYS A 84 4.54 10.89 -18.09
N LEU A 85 5.76 10.39 -17.88
CA LEU A 85 6.30 9.28 -18.66
C LEU A 85 5.55 7.97 -18.37
N GLU A 86 5.27 7.69 -17.09
CA GLU A 86 4.48 6.52 -16.68
C GLU A 86 3.07 6.54 -17.30
N LEU A 87 2.41 7.70 -17.30
CA LEU A 87 1.09 7.84 -17.93
C LEU A 87 1.13 7.54 -19.44
N VAL A 88 2.16 8.03 -20.15
CA VAL A 88 2.33 7.73 -21.58
C VAL A 88 2.55 6.23 -21.81
N GLN A 89 3.37 5.59 -20.99
CA GLN A 89 3.59 4.14 -21.07
C GLN A 89 2.31 3.34 -20.82
N LEU A 90 1.49 3.74 -19.84
CA LEU A 90 0.19 3.10 -19.58
C LEU A 90 -0.79 3.29 -20.74
N MET A 91 -0.80 4.46 -21.39
CA MET A 91 -1.62 4.68 -22.59
C MET A 91 -1.15 3.83 -23.78
N GLU A 92 0.17 3.69 -23.99
CA GLU A 92 0.73 2.84 -25.04
C GLU A 92 0.43 1.35 -24.81
N GLN A 93 0.59 0.87 -23.57
CA GLN A 93 0.24 -0.51 -23.21
C GLN A 93 -1.27 -0.78 -23.34
N GLY A 94 -2.11 0.16 -22.91
CA GLY A 94 -3.58 0.06 -23.06
C GLY A 94 -3.99 -0.09 -24.54
N ASN A 95 -3.36 0.67 -25.44
CA ASN A 95 -3.61 0.57 -26.88
C ASN A 95 -3.17 -0.79 -27.46
N GLN A 96 -2.08 -1.37 -26.95
CA GLN A 96 -1.58 -2.68 -27.40
C GLN A 96 -2.42 -3.88 -26.89
N VAL A 97 -3.25 -3.69 -25.86
CA VAL A 97 -4.02 -4.76 -25.17
C VAL A 97 -5.50 -4.79 -25.56
N VAL A 98 -5.98 -3.97 -26.51
CA VAL A 98 -7.35 -4.08 -27.04
C VAL A 98 -7.48 -5.36 -27.88
N LYS A 99 -7.81 -6.48 -27.23
CA LYS A 99 -8.14 -7.74 -27.91
C LYS A 99 -9.49 -7.61 -28.60
N SER A 100 -9.51 -7.90 -29.89
CA SER A 100 -10.73 -7.90 -30.70
C SER A 100 -11.73 -8.95 -30.16
N PRO A 101 -13.00 -8.60 -29.92
CA PRO A 101 -13.99 -9.54 -29.39
C PRO A 101 -14.20 -10.72 -30.36
N TRP A 102 -14.51 -11.92 -29.85
CA TRP A 102 -14.62 -13.17 -30.63
C TRP A 102 -15.48 -13.05 -31.91
N SER A 103 -16.55 -12.23 -31.88
CA SER A 103 -17.42 -11.95 -33.02
C SER A 103 -16.71 -11.32 -34.23
N SER A 104 -15.66 -10.52 -33.99
CA SER A 104 -14.86 -9.89 -35.04
C SER A 104 -14.04 -10.90 -35.85
N TRP A 105 -13.60 -11.99 -35.21
CA TRP A 105 -12.81 -13.05 -35.83
C TRP A 105 -13.66 -13.99 -36.70
N GLN A 106 -14.90 -14.28 -36.27
CA GLN A 106 -15.79 -15.20 -36.98
C GLN A 106 -16.48 -14.58 -38.21
N PHE A 107 -16.76 -13.27 -38.19
CA PHE A 107 -17.57 -12.60 -39.23
C PHE A 107 -16.85 -11.44 -39.92
N GLY A 108 -15.55 -11.25 -39.69
CA GLY A 108 -14.78 -10.15 -40.27
C GLY A 108 -15.29 -8.76 -39.86
N ALA A 109 -15.98 -8.66 -38.73
CA ALA A 109 -16.58 -7.41 -38.26
C ALA A 109 -15.52 -6.56 -37.53
N ASN A 110 -15.18 -5.39 -38.04
CA ASN A 110 -14.26 -4.45 -37.38
C ASN A 110 -14.95 -3.74 -36.21
N TYR A 111 -15.17 -4.43 -35.09
CA TYR A 111 -15.56 -3.80 -33.82
C TYR A 111 -14.32 -3.34 -33.07
N MET A 112 -13.66 -2.34 -33.63
CA MET A 112 -12.65 -1.55 -32.92
C MET A 112 -13.23 -0.16 -32.77
N TYR A 113 -13.54 0.22 -31.55
CA TYR A 113 -13.96 1.58 -31.20
C TYR A 113 -12.72 2.32 -30.74
N ASP A 114 -12.26 3.26 -31.54
CA ASP A 114 -11.33 4.30 -31.10
C ASP A 114 -12.04 5.63 -31.25
N ASN A 115 -12.00 6.41 -30.17
CA ASN A 115 -12.58 7.73 -30.03
C ASN A 115 -14.13 7.76 -30.10
N TRP A 116 -14.77 7.67 -28.93
CA TRP A 116 -16.18 8.05 -28.70
C TRP A 116 -17.18 7.61 -29.79
N GLY A 117 -17.21 6.31 -30.12
CA GLY A 117 -18.36 5.69 -30.79
C GLY A 117 -18.28 5.48 -32.32
N ALA A 118 -17.14 5.74 -32.98
CA ALA A 118 -16.97 5.47 -34.41
C ALA A 118 -16.19 4.16 -34.69
N SER A 119 -16.54 3.47 -35.78
CA SER A 119 -15.82 2.28 -36.26
C SER A 119 -14.43 2.66 -36.80
N TYR A 120 -13.38 2.00 -36.31
CA TYR A 120 -11.99 2.20 -36.71
C TYR A 120 -11.78 2.01 -38.21
N LYS A 121 -11.54 3.11 -38.93
CA LYS A 121 -11.11 3.11 -40.33
C LYS A 121 -9.59 3.10 -40.33
N GLY A 122 -9.00 1.92 -40.50
CA GLY A 122 -7.54 1.74 -40.49
C GLY A 122 -6.81 2.72 -41.42
N ARG A 123 -5.56 3.06 -41.09
CA ARG A 123 -4.71 3.96 -41.91
C ARG A 123 -4.15 3.24 -43.13
N GLY A 124 -3.97 3.97 -44.25
CA GLY A 124 -3.27 3.49 -45.46
C GLY A 124 -4.18 3.08 -46.62
N ASP A 125 -3.75 2.07 -47.38
CA ASP A 125 -4.35 1.56 -48.63
C ASP A 125 -5.57 0.65 -48.42
N LYS A 126 -6.04 0.50 -47.17
CA LYS A 126 -7.13 -0.40 -46.81
C LYS A 126 -8.45 -0.08 -47.54
N LYS A 127 -8.75 1.21 -47.75
CA LYS A 127 -9.95 1.66 -48.46
C LYS A 127 -9.95 1.28 -49.94
N GLU A 128 -8.77 1.20 -50.56
CA GLU A 128 -8.61 0.85 -51.97
C GLU A 128 -8.62 -0.68 -52.16
N LYS A 129 -8.02 -1.42 -51.23
CA LYS A 129 -7.96 -2.89 -51.26
C LYS A 129 -9.24 -3.60 -50.82
N TYR A 130 -10.06 -2.97 -49.97
CA TYR A 130 -11.31 -3.53 -49.44
C TYR A 130 -12.48 -2.59 -49.78
N PRO A 131 -13.01 -2.64 -51.02
CA PRO A 131 -13.97 -1.64 -51.51
C PRO A 131 -15.36 -1.71 -50.84
N TYR A 132 -15.66 -2.80 -50.14
CA TYR A 132 -16.96 -3.02 -49.50
C TYR A 132 -16.79 -3.22 -47.98
N GLU A 133 -17.39 -2.32 -47.20
CA GLU A 133 -17.33 -2.26 -45.72
C GLU A 133 -18.68 -2.57 -45.04
N GLY A 134 -19.70 -3.02 -45.80
CA GLY A 134 -21.05 -3.30 -45.30
C GLY A 134 -21.29 -4.75 -44.87
N ILE A 135 -22.47 -5.02 -44.30
CA ILE A 135 -22.91 -6.39 -43.98
C ILE A 135 -23.42 -7.05 -45.27
N TYR A 136 -22.88 -8.22 -45.63
CA TYR A 136 -23.40 -8.99 -46.76
C TYR A 136 -24.77 -9.58 -46.41
N THR A 137 -25.82 -9.12 -47.08
CA THR A 137 -27.16 -9.69 -47.01
C THR A 137 -27.47 -10.51 -48.27
N ARG A 138 -27.97 -11.73 -48.08
CA ARG A 138 -28.32 -12.61 -49.19
C ARG A 138 -29.52 -12.04 -49.95
N SER A 139 -29.40 -11.89 -51.28
CA SER A 139 -30.52 -11.45 -52.13
C SER A 139 -31.74 -12.36 -51.92
N THR A 140 -32.95 -11.78 -51.86
CA THR A 140 -34.22 -12.49 -51.71
C THR A 140 -34.71 -13.14 -53.01
N ASN A 141 -34.17 -12.73 -54.16
CA ASN A 141 -34.55 -13.23 -55.49
C ASN A 141 -33.75 -14.51 -55.87
N PRO A 142 -34.40 -15.63 -56.27
CA PRO A 142 -33.72 -16.85 -56.71
C PRO A 142 -32.76 -16.65 -57.89
N PHE A 143 -33.09 -15.73 -58.82
CA PHE A 143 -32.29 -15.47 -60.02
C PHE A 143 -30.92 -14.88 -59.68
N GLY A 144 -30.85 -14.02 -58.66
CA GLY A 144 -29.60 -13.45 -58.15
C GLY A 144 -28.78 -14.40 -57.27
N ARG A 145 -29.30 -15.60 -56.98
CA ARG A 145 -28.61 -16.62 -56.16
C ARG A 145 -27.98 -17.75 -56.99
N SER A 146 -28.41 -17.98 -58.24
CA SER A 146 -28.06 -19.23 -58.95
C SER A 146 -27.99 -19.16 -60.48
N THR A 147 -27.87 -17.98 -61.10
CA THR A 147 -27.80 -17.91 -62.58
C THR A 147 -26.65 -17.03 -63.08
N SER A 148 -25.97 -17.48 -64.15
CA SER A 148 -25.05 -16.65 -64.91
C SER A 148 -25.83 -15.79 -65.92
N ALA A 149 -25.82 -14.46 -65.76
CA ALA A 149 -26.48 -13.54 -66.69
C ALA A 149 -25.69 -13.42 -68.00
N ARG A 150 -26.26 -13.88 -69.13
CA ARG A 150 -25.54 -13.92 -70.42
C ARG A 150 -26.14 -13.01 -71.50
N THR A 151 -27.45 -12.77 -71.52
CA THR A 151 -28.06 -11.79 -72.45
C THR A 151 -28.07 -10.37 -71.87
N ALA A 152 -28.14 -9.34 -72.73
CA ALA A 152 -28.16 -7.94 -72.30
C ALA A 152 -29.28 -7.63 -71.29
N GLY A 153 -30.47 -8.20 -71.49
CA GLY A 153 -31.60 -8.06 -70.56
C GLY A 153 -31.37 -8.74 -69.20
N GLN A 154 -30.73 -9.91 -69.18
CA GLN A 154 -30.39 -10.60 -67.93
C GLN A 154 -29.32 -9.86 -67.13
N LYS A 155 -28.33 -9.27 -67.82
CA LYS A 155 -27.31 -8.42 -67.18
C LYS A 155 -27.95 -7.17 -66.57
N ALA A 156 -28.90 -6.53 -67.26
CA ALA A 156 -29.63 -5.38 -66.72
C ALA A 156 -30.44 -5.74 -65.46
N ILE A 157 -31.13 -6.88 -65.45
CA ILE A 157 -31.88 -7.37 -64.28
C ILE A 157 -30.93 -7.68 -63.12
N LEU A 158 -29.80 -8.35 -63.39
CA LEU A 158 -28.80 -8.65 -62.37
C LEU A 158 -28.21 -7.37 -61.76
N ASN A 159 -27.89 -6.36 -62.59
CA ASN A 159 -27.39 -5.07 -62.14
C ASN A 159 -28.38 -4.36 -61.20
N SER A 160 -29.68 -4.42 -61.51
CA SER A 160 -30.72 -3.84 -60.65
C SER A 160 -30.84 -4.52 -59.28
N ILE A 161 -30.60 -5.83 -59.21
CA ILE A 161 -30.63 -6.61 -57.96
C ILE A 161 -29.39 -6.33 -57.11
N ILE A 162 -28.22 -6.13 -57.73
CA ILE A 162 -26.97 -5.89 -57.02
C ILE A 162 -26.89 -4.46 -56.48
N ALA A 163 -27.42 -3.45 -57.21
CA ALA A 163 -27.48 -2.07 -56.74
C ALA A 163 -28.29 -1.92 -55.43
N ILE A 164 -29.29 -2.78 -55.20
CA ILE A 164 -30.14 -2.77 -54.00
C ILE A 164 -29.46 -3.48 -52.81
N ASN A 165 -28.62 -4.50 -53.06
CA ASN A 165 -28.03 -5.35 -52.02
C ASN A 165 -26.52 -5.10 -51.80
N GLY A 166 -25.95 -4.08 -52.44
CA GLY A 166 -24.59 -3.57 -52.24
C GLY A 166 -23.51 -4.65 -52.21
N GLY A 167 -23.14 -5.24 -53.35
CA GLY A 167 -22.19 -6.36 -53.29
C GLY A 167 -21.21 -6.56 -54.43
N PHE A 168 -21.53 -6.22 -55.68
CA PHE A 168 -20.64 -6.49 -56.81
C PHE A 168 -20.84 -5.47 -57.94
N ASP A 169 -19.76 -4.83 -58.39
CA ASP A 169 -19.79 -4.14 -59.68
C ASP A 169 -19.76 -5.22 -60.78
N PRO A 170 -20.75 -5.30 -61.68
CA PRO A 170 -20.79 -6.29 -62.76
C PRO A 170 -19.59 -6.22 -63.71
N ASN A 171 -18.91 -5.07 -63.76
CA ASN A 171 -17.69 -4.87 -64.54
C ASN A 171 -16.43 -5.24 -63.75
N ASN A 172 -16.53 -5.37 -62.43
CA ASN A 172 -15.47 -5.89 -61.59
C ASN A 172 -15.57 -7.42 -61.58
N THR A 173 -14.64 -8.07 -62.26
CA THR A 173 -14.57 -9.53 -62.39
C THR A 173 -14.34 -10.25 -61.05
N GLY A 174 -14.18 -9.51 -59.94
CA GLY A 174 -14.03 -10.08 -58.60
C GLY A 174 -12.71 -10.84 -58.41
N LEU A 175 -11.77 -10.64 -59.33
CA LEU A 175 -10.49 -11.34 -59.37
C LEU A 175 -9.52 -10.86 -58.29
N ALA A 176 -9.79 -9.74 -57.61
CA ALA A 176 -9.00 -9.25 -56.49
C ALA A 176 -9.91 -8.65 -55.40
N TYR A 177 -9.80 -9.14 -54.16
CA TYR A 177 -10.42 -8.54 -52.97
C TYR A 177 -9.45 -8.67 -51.78
N GLY A 178 -9.01 -7.54 -51.22
CA GLY A 178 -7.98 -7.52 -50.21
C GLY A 178 -6.63 -8.05 -50.72
N LEU A 179 -6.13 -9.11 -50.08
CA LEU A 179 -4.87 -9.79 -50.44
C LEU A 179 -5.10 -11.04 -51.31
N ILE A 180 -6.34 -11.33 -51.69
CA ILE A 180 -6.70 -12.58 -52.38
C ILE A 180 -7.00 -12.29 -53.85
N GLY A 181 -6.23 -12.93 -54.73
CA GLY A 181 -6.51 -13.05 -56.15
C GLY A 181 -7.34 -14.29 -56.46
N ARG A 182 -8.36 -14.19 -57.31
CA ARG A 182 -9.17 -15.32 -57.78
C ARG A 182 -8.94 -15.52 -59.28
N SER A 183 -8.96 -16.78 -59.73
CA SER A 183 -8.96 -17.13 -61.16
C SER A 183 -10.37 -17.53 -61.58
N GLN A 184 -10.86 -17.01 -62.70
CA GLN A 184 -12.20 -17.34 -63.20
C GLN A 184 -12.18 -18.70 -63.89
N ILE A 185 -12.98 -19.64 -63.38
CA ILE A 185 -13.22 -20.94 -64.03
C ILE A 185 -14.61 -20.88 -64.65
N GLY A 186 -14.69 -20.98 -65.98
CA GLY A 186 -15.96 -21.07 -66.70
C GLY A 186 -16.38 -22.53 -66.85
N GLU A 187 -17.64 -22.83 -66.54
CA GLU A 187 -18.23 -24.14 -66.88
C GLU A 187 -18.69 -24.17 -68.33
N ASP A 188 -18.42 -25.29 -69.02
CA ASP A 188 -18.86 -25.56 -70.37
C ASP A 188 -20.36 -25.93 -70.43
N PRO A 189 -21.08 -25.55 -71.49
CA PRO A 189 -22.53 -25.74 -71.56
C PRO A 189 -22.92 -27.22 -71.67
N ILE A 190 -23.88 -27.65 -70.84
CA ILE A 190 -24.53 -28.95 -70.97
C ILE A 190 -25.68 -28.82 -71.99
N SER A 191 -25.60 -29.55 -73.10
CA SER A 191 -26.70 -29.65 -74.07
C SER A 191 -27.72 -30.67 -73.57
N ILE A 192 -28.96 -30.24 -73.32
CA ILE A 192 -30.07 -31.15 -73.03
C ILE A 192 -30.87 -31.32 -74.32
N GLU A 193 -30.80 -32.51 -74.93
CA GLU A 193 -31.71 -32.88 -76.02
C GLU A 193 -32.95 -33.56 -75.44
N VAL A 194 -34.13 -32.99 -75.72
CA VAL A 194 -35.42 -33.52 -75.28
C VAL A 194 -36.16 -34.11 -76.47
N SER A 195 -36.23 -35.43 -76.55
CA SER A 195 -37.07 -36.13 -77.54
C SER A 195 -38.41 -36.52 -76.91
N ALA A 196 -39.49 -35.82 -77.29
CA ALA A 196 -40.85 -36.10 -76.85
C ALA A 196 -41.55 -37.09 -77.80
N GLY A 197 -41.73 -38.34 -77.36
CA GLY A 197 -42.55 -39.33 -78.07
C GLY A 197 -43.98 -39.34 -77.52
N ILE A 198 -44.97 -38.98 -78.34
CA ILE A 198 -46.40 -39.00 -77.99
C ILE A 198 -47.03 -40.31 -78.48
N ARG A 199 -47.68 -41.07 -77.58
CA ARG A 199 -48.62 -42.15 -77.94
C ARG A 199 -49.92 -42.05 -77.13
N PRO A 200 -51.10 -41.86 -77.75
CA PRO A 200 -52.38 -41.73 -77.05
C PRO A 200 -53.12 -43.07 -76.83
N LYS A 201 -53.67 -43.21 -75.60
CA LYS A 201 -54.76 -44.06 -75.08
C LYS A 201 -54.80 -45.58 -75.40
N ASN A 202 -54.67 -46.41 -74.36
CA ASN A 202 -55.80 -47.04 -73.66
C ASN A 202 -55.29 -47.61 -72.31
N ILE A 203 -56.03 -47.40 -71.22
CA ILE A 203 -55.58 -47.73 -69.86
C ILE A 203 -56.02 -49.15 -69.50
N GLN A 204 -55.06 -50.07 -69.44
CA GLN A 204 -55.16 -51.34 -68.72
C GLN A 204 -53.96 -51.40 -67.78
N LYS A 205 -54.20 -51.32 -66.46
CA LYS A 205 -53.16 -51.32 -65.43
C LYS A 205 -52.55 -52.72 -65.30
N GLY A 206 -51.41 -52.93 -65.95
CA GLY A 206 -50.40 -53.92 -65.58
C GLY A 206 -49.12 -53.20 -65.17
N ALA A 207 -48.39 -53.72 -64.19
CA ALA A 207 -47.20 -53.07 -63.63
C ALA A 207 -46.14 -52.81 -64.72
N LEU A 208 -45.79 -51.54 -64.94
CA LEU A 208 -44.68 -51.16 -65.81
C LEU A 208 -43.39 -51.20 -64.99
N THR A 209 -42.57 -52.23 -65.19
CA THR A 209 -41.23 -52.30 -64.60
C THR A 209 -40.26 -51.50 -65.47
N LEU A 210 -40.08 -50.23 -65.13
CA LEU A 210 -39.11 -49.34 -65.78
C LEU A 210 -37.70 -49.63 -65.19
N SER A 211 -36.88 -50.40 -65.91
CA SER A 211 -35.45 -50.53 -65.60
C SER A 211 -34.70 -49.39 -66.29
N VAL A 212 -34.51 -48.29 -65.57
CA VAL A 212 -33.60 -47.21 -66.00
C VAL A 212 -32.22 -47.55 -65.46
N ALA A 213 -31.23 -47.68 -66.34
CA ALA A 213 -29.85 -47.82 -65.91
C ALA A 213 -29.46 -46.57 -65.09
N PRO A 214 -28.89 -46.73 -63.88
CA PRO A 214 -28.50 -45.58 -63.07
C PRO A 214 -27.49 -44.74 -63.84
N VAL A 215 -27.86 -43.49 -64.14
CA VAL A 215 -26.91 -42.47 -64.59
C VAL A 215 -26.12 -42.07 -63.35
N ASN A 216 -24.91 -42.62 -63.23
CA ASN A 216 -23.96 -42.18 -62.21
C ASN A 216 -23.51 -40.76 -62.55
N ILE A 217 -24.07 -39.79 -61.84
CA ILE A 217 -23.53 -38.44 -61.79
C ILE A 217 -22.24 -38.54 -60.97
N THR A 218 -21.08 -38.49 -61.63
CA THR A 218 -19.82 -38.37 -60.92
C THR A 218 -19.83 -37.07 -60.15
N GLN A 219 -19.79 -37.15 -58.82
CA GLN A 219 -19.59 -36.00 -57.96
C GLN A 219 -18.36 -35.24 -58.45
N PRO A 220 -18.43 -33.91 -58.68
CA PRO A 220 -17.24 -33.15 -59.06
C PRO A 220 -16.20 -33.35 -57.98
N ASN A 221 -15.07 -33.98 -58.34
CA ASN A 221 -13.94 -34.14 -57.45
C ASN A 221 -13.24 -32.77 -57.38
N PRO A 222 -13.22 -32.09 -56.22
CA PRO A 222 -12.49 -30.83 -56.09
C PRO A 222 -11.02 -31.10 -56.44
N SER A 223 -10.55 -30.55 -57.56
CA SER A 223 -9.15 -30.70 -57.96
C SER A 223 -8.29 -29.86 -57.02
N ALA A 224 -7.41 -30.57 -56.28
CA ALA A 224 -6.39 -30.05 -55.36
C ALA A 224 -6.90 -29.15 -54.22
N ALA A 225 -6.39 -29.40 -53.01
CA ALA A 225 -6.50 -28.43 -51.92
C ALA A 225 -5.97 -27.07 -52.42
N PRO A 226 -6.59 -25.94 -52.04
CA PRO A 226 -6.04 -24.62 -52.34
C PRO A 226 -4.57 -24.62 -51.99
N GLY A 227 -3.70 -24.33 -52.97
CA GLY A 227 -2.29 -24.15 -52.71
C GLY A 227 -2.14 -23.13 -51.58
N VAL A 228 -1.31 -23.43 -50.59
CA VAL A 228 -0.96 -22.48 -49.53
C VAL A 228 -0.58 -21.19 -50.24
N PRO A 229 -1.21 -20.04 -49.93
CA PRO A 229 -0.83 -18.78 -50.56
C PRO A 229 0.68 -18.63 -50.44
N ASN A 230 1.34 -18.18 -51.51
CA ASN A 230 2.70 -17.68 -51.39
C ASN A 230 2.60 -16.44 -50.50
N THR A 231 2.67 -16.63 -49.18
CA THR A 231 3.02 -15.57 -48.25
C THR A 231 4.29 -14.96 -48.83
N PRO A 232 4.31 -13.66 -49.14
CA PRO A 232 5.58 -12.99 -49.39
C PRO A 232 6.51 -13.41 -48.25
N GLY A 233 7.67 -13.98 -48.58
CA GLY A 233 8.67 -14.25 -47.56
C GLY A 233 8.83 -12.97 -46.78
N ALA A 234 8.64 -13.04 -45.46
CA ALA A 234 8.80 -11.86 -44.61
C ALA A 234 10.12 -11.20 -45.02
N PRO A 235 10.16 -9.86 -45.25
CA PRO A 235 11.40 -9.20 -45.60
C PRO A 235 12.46 -9.63 -44.59
N ASN A 236 13.59 -10.17 -45.08
CA ASN A 236 14.69 -10.54 -44.21
C ASN A 236 15.37 -9.25 -43.74
N ILE A 237 14.74 -8.59 -42.78
CA ILE A 237 15.34 -7.47 -42.07
C ILE A 237 16.34 -8.13 -41.12
N ASN A 238 17.62 -8.08 -41.50
CA ASN A 238 18.71 -8.46 -40.61
C ASN A 238 18.84 -7.38 -39.53
N ILE A 239 17.93 -7.41 -38.56
CA ILE A 239 18.05 -6.61 -37.35
C ILE A 239 19.17 -7.30 -36.55
N PRO A 240 20.30 -6.64 -36.28
CA PRO A 240 21.30 -7.21 -35.40
C PRO A 240 20.60 -7.57 -34.09
N SER A 241 20.74 -8.83 -33.66
CA SER A 241 20.22 -9.27 -32.37
C SER A 241 20.79 -8.35 -31.31
N PHE A 242 19.95 -7.49 -30.72
CA PHE A 242 20.33 -6.79 -29.52
C PHE A 242 20.59 -7.85 -28.46
N SER A 243 21.78 -7.81 -27.87
CA SER A 243 22.12 -8.71 -26.77
C SER A 243 21.86 -7.94 -25.48
N PRO A 244 20.84 -8.30 -24.68
CA PRO A 244 19.93 -9.45 -24.81
C PRO A 244 18.63 -9.19 -25.61
N VAL A 245 18.10 -10.23 -26.25
CA VAL A 245 16.90 -10.25 -27.15
C VAL A 245 15.60 -9.82 -26.44
N ALA A 246 15.60 -9.88 -25.12
CA ALA A 246 14.66 -9.23 -24.23
C ALA A 246 15.48 -8.67 -23.05
N PRO A 247 15.08 -7.56 -22.41
CA PRO A 247 15.67 -7.21 -21.12
C PRO A 247 15.59 -8.45 -20.23
N LYS A 248 16.69 -8.83 -19.60
CA LYS A 248 16.66 -9.83 -18.54
C LYS A 248 15.79 -9.23 -17.43
N VAL A 249 14.49 -9.49 -17.46
CA VAL A 249 13.56 -9.15 -16.38
C VAL A 249 13.77 -10.20 -15.31
N GLU A 250 14.94 -10.17 -14.69
CA GLU A 250 15.02 -10.63 -13.32
C GLU A 250 14.26 -9.58 -12.52
N ALA A 251 13.19 -10.01 -11.83
CA ALA A 251 12.63 -9.20 -10.77
C ALA A 251 13.82 -8.69 -9.94
N PRO A 252 13.93 -7.38 -9.66
CA PRO A 252 15.02 -6.88 -8.84
C PRO A 252 15.10 -7.79 -7.62
N ALA A 253 16.25 -8.41 -7.43
CA ALA A 253 16.49 -9.24 -6.27
C ALA A 253 16.42 -8.28 -5.08
N LEU A 254 15.22 -8.17 -4.49
CA LEU A 254 15.06 -7.51 -3.23
C LEU A 254 15.99 -8.28 -2.30
N PRO A 255 16.96 -7.60 -1.64
CA PRO A 255 17.72 -8.27 -0.62
C PRO A 255 16.70 -8.93 0.32
N VAL A 256 16.95 -10.18 0.69
CA VAL A 256 16.11 -10.84 1.71
C VAL A 256 16.05 -9.84 2.86
N PRO A 257 14.86 -9.32 3.21
CA PRO A 257 14.76 -8.29 4.23
C PRO A 257 15.44 -8.87 5.47
N PRO A 258 16.31 -8.12 6.15
CA PRO A 258 17.01 -8.63 7.31
C PRO A 258 15.97 -9.17 8.30
N THR A 259 15.88 -10.49 8.39
CA THR A 259 15.03 -11.17 9.36
C THR A 259 15.84 -11.26 10.64
N PHE A 260 15.48 -10.44 11.62
CA PHE A 260 15.95 -10.63 12.99
C PHE A 260 14.85 -11.37 13.74
N SER A 261 15.20 -12.46 14.40
CA SER A 261 14.26 -13.19 15.25
C SER A 261 14.03 -12.37 16.52
N ILE A 262 12.79 -11.95 16.73
CA ILE A 262 12.34 -11.49 18.04
C ILE A 262 11.93 -12.73 18.81
N ILE A 263 12.63 -13.03 19.89
CA ILE A 263 12.26 -14.12 20.80
C ILE A 263 11.63 -13.47 22.03
N LEU A 264 10.33 -13.68 22.20
CA LEU A 264 9.55 -13.27 23.36
C LEU A 264 9.21 -14.55 24.12
N GLY A 265 9.49 -14.58 25.43
CA GLY A 265 9.18 -15.74 26.26
C GLY A 265 7.78 -15.68 26.84
N ALA A 266 7.20 -16.81 27.18
CA ALA A 266 6.05 -16.86 28.07
C ALA A 266 6.44 -16.46 29.51
N ASP A 267 5.46 -16.00 30.27
CA ASP A 267 5.49 -15.69 31.69
C ASP A 267 4.32 -16.37 32.37
N CYS A 268 4.18 -16.23 33.68
CA CYS A 268 3.15 -16.95 34.40
C CYS A 268 1.77 -16.31 34.23
N ASN A 269 0.74 -17.07 34.58
CA ASN A 269 -0.64 -16.60 34.49
C ASN A 269 -0.92 -15.28 35.22
N VAL A 270 -2.06 -14.69 34.87
CA VAL A 270 -2.55 -13.43 35.47
C VAL A 270 -2.36 -13.38 37.00
N GLY A 271 -1.54 -12.42 37.45
CA GLY A 271 -1.35 -12.09 38.86
C GLY A 271 -0.38 -12.97 39.65
N CYS A 272 0.34 -13.92 39.04
CA CYS A 272 1.36 -14.70 39.75
C CYS A 272 2.79 -14.16 39.58
N ASP A 273 3.74 -14.88 40.17
CA ASP A 273 5.18 -14.72 39.99
C ASP A 273 5.72 -15.83 39.07
N SER A 274 6.49 -15.47 38.03
CA SER A 274 7.14 -16.44 37.13
C SER A 274 8.36 -17.13 37.77
N GLY A 275 8.80 -16.63 38.92
CA GLY A 275 9.85 -17.19 39.74
C GLY A 275 9.45 -17.23 41.21
N ASP A 276 10.44 -17.37 42.08
CA ASP A 276 10.23 -17.47 43.52
C ASP A 276 11.37 -16.76 44.28
N ALA A 277 11.37 -16.86 45.61
CA ALA A 277 12.41 -16.26 46.44
C ALA A 277 13.82 -16.81 46.18
N SER A 278 13.96 -18.01 45.59
CA SER A 278 15.25 -18.64 45.32
C SER A 278 15.94 -18.06 44.09
N ASN A 279 15.17 -17.67 43.06
CA ASN A 279 15.67 -17.04 41.85
C ASN A 279 15.42 -15.52 41.79
N GLY A 280 14.63 -14.98 42.72
CA GLY A 280 14.33 -13.56 42.83
C GLY A 280 13.29 -13.07 41.81
N GLY A 281 12.74 -13.96 40.97
CA GLY A 281 11.78 -13.68 39.90
C GLY A 281 10.38 -13.31 40.37
N LEU A 282 10.27 -12.63 41.51
CA LEU A 282 9.04 -12.12 42.08
C LEU A 282 8.63 -10.83 41.35
N ARG A 283 7.34 -10.72 41.03
CA ARG A 283 6.70 -9.55 40.44
C ARG A 283 6.83 -8.37 41.38
N GLN A 284 7.20 -7.21 40.84
CA GLN A 284 7.45 -6.02 41.64
C GLN A 284 6.53 -4.88 41.22
N LYS A 285 5.95 -4.22 42.22
CA LYS A 285 5.25 -2.96 42.02
C LYS A 285 6.25 -1.82 41.82
N ARG A 286 5.87 -0.82 41.02
CA ARG A 286 6.65 0.42 40.95
C ARG A 286 6.80 1.04 42.32
N ARG A 287 8.00 1.50 42.65
CA ARG A 287 8.27 2.15 43.93
C ARG A 287 7.53 3.48 44.05
N ALA A 288 6.94 3.73 45.21
CA ALA A 288 6.24 4.99 45.49
C ALA A 288 7.17 6.23 45.39
N THR A 289 8.48 6.04 45.58
CA THR A 289 9.49 7.09 45.50
C THR A 289 10.07 7.28 44.09
N PHE A 290 9.61 6.51 43.09
CA PHE A 290 10.14 6.63 41.74
C PHE A 290 9.88 8.02 41.18
N ASN A 291 10.93 8.64 40.64
CA ASN A 291 10.85 9.92 39.96
C ASN A 291 11.51 9.78 38.60
N LEU A 292 10.76 10.08 37.54
CA LEU A 292 11.27 9.99 36.17
C LEU A 292 12.45 10.95 35.92
N ASN A 293 12.59 12.03 36.70
CA ASN A 293 13.73 12.97 36.66
C ASN A 293 14.06 13.46 35.25
N GLY A 294 13.04 13.71 34.42
CA GLY A 294 13.18 14.18 33.04
C GLY A 294 13.88 13.19 32.09
N ARG A 295 13.97 11.90 32.47
CA ARG A 295 14.62 10.86 31.66
C ARG A 295 13.78 10.42 30.46
N ALA A 296 12.46 10.56 30.55
CA ALA A 296 11.54 10.35 29.44
C ALA A 296 10.43 11.40 29.51
N THR A 297 9.66 11.52 28.44
CA THR A 297 8.50 12.41 28.35
C THR A 297 7.48 12.07 29.43
N ASP A 298 7.16 10.79 29.54
CA ASP A 298 6.38 10.22 30.65
C ASP A 298 6.61 8.69 30.70
N SER A 299 6.15 8.03 31.76
CA SER A 299 6.15 6.58 31.91
C SER A 299 5.00 6.18 32.84
N ILE A 300 3.98 5.55 32.26
CA ILE A 300 2.85 5.02 33.03
C ILE A 300 3.34 4.03 34.07
N GLN A 301 2.64 4.00 35.20
CA GLN A 301 2.88 3.04 36.25
C GLN A 301 2.77 1.62 35.71
N SER A 302 3.86 0.87 35.83
CA SER A 302 3.98 -0.50 35.37
C SER A 302 4.59 -1.36 36.46
N ILE A 303 4.46 -2.66 36.36
CA ILE A 303 5.14 -3.64 37.20
C ILE A 303 6.43 -4.07 36.51
N LEU A 304 7.33 -4.63 37.30
CA LEU A 304 8.39 -5.49 36.79
C LEU A 304 7.91 -6.94 36.85
N HIS A 305 8.01 -7.64 35.74
CA HIS A 305 7.72 -9.06 35.63
C HIS A 305 8.85 -9.77 34.89
N TYR A 306 8.77 -11.10 34.84
CA TYR A 306 9.83 -11.95 34.30
C TYR A 306 9.21 -13.04 33.44
N THR A 307 9.90 -13.44 32.37
CA THR A 307 9.56 -14.69 31.68
C THR A 307 9.76 -15.87 32.63
N TRP A 308 9.26 -17.05 32.29
CA TRP A 308 9.56 -18.27 33.03
C TRP A 308 11.07 -18.49 33.24
N PHE A 309 11.43 -19.15 34.34
CA PHE A 309 12.82 -19.53 34.70
C PHE A 309 13.11 -21.00 34.31
N SER A 310 12.86 -21.37 33.06
CA SER A 310 12.99 -22.76 32.57
C SER A 310 14.35 -23.07 31.94
N GLY A 311 15.20 -22.06 31.73
CA GLY A 311 16.53 -22.19 31.12
C GLY A 311 16.52 -22.27 29.59
N ASN A 312 15.36 -22.06 28.96
CA ASN A 312 15.22 -22.04 27.50
C ASN A 312 15.50 -20.64 26.93
N PRO A 313 15.85 -20.50 25.64
CA PRO A 313 16.25 -19.23 25.04
C PRO A 313 15.28 -18.07 25.28
N GLY A 314 13.96 -18.30 25.30
CA GLY A 314 12.93 -17.30 25.60
C GLY A 314 12.49 -17.26 27.08
N GLU A 315 12.75 -18.30 27.84
CA GLU A 315 12.27 -18.49 29.22
C GLU A 315 13.47 -18.70 30.15
N SER A 316 14.22 -17.63 30.35
CA SER A 316 15.39 -17.64 31.25
C SER A 316 15.31 -16.51 32.29
N GLY A 317 14.10 -16.22 32.76
CA GLY A 317 13.87 -15.15 33.74
C GLY A 317 14.21 -13.76 33.21
N TYR A 318 13.87 -13.44 31.96
CA TYR A 318 14.13 -12.12 31.41
C TYR A 318 13.16 -11.10 31.97
N ALA A 319 13.68 -10.02 32.53
CA ALA A 319 12.91 -8.93 33.08
C ALA A 319 12.22 -8.13 31.96
N PHE A 320 10.98 -7.73 32.21
CA PHE A 320 10.21 -6.84 31.36
C PHE A 320 9.18 -6.04 32.16
N LYS A 321 8.75 -4.90 31.61
CA LYS A 321 7.67 -4.11 32.23
C LYS A 321 6.34 -4.60 31.74
N MET A 322 5.32 -4.52 32.59
CA MET A 322 3.95 -4.75 32.18
C MET A 322 3.02 -3.68 32.76
N TYR A 323 2.07 -3.15 31.97
CA TYR A 323 1.08 -2.21 32.54
C TYR A 323 -0.08 -2.98 33.19
N THR A 324 -0.63 -3.99 32.52
CA THR A 324 -1.57 -4.95 33.13
C THR A 324 -1.58 -6.27 32.38
N ASP A 325 -1.91 -7.32 33.12
CA ASP A 325 -2.45 -8.60 32.65
C ASP A 325 -3.97 -8.62 32.90
N THR A 326 -4.69 -9.51 32.21
CA THR A 326 -6.12 -9.71 32.40
C THR A 326 -6.57 -11.09 31.93
N GLY A 327 -7.47 -11.73 32.69
CA GLY A 327 -8.23 -12.92 32.27
C GLY A 327 -9.65 -12.61 31.78
N SER A 328 -9.98 -11.33 31.66
CA SER A 328 -11.31 -10.83 31.26
C SER A 328 -11.18 -9.68 30.25
N ASP A 329 -12.31 -9.10 29.84
CA ASP A 329 -12.31 -7.91 29.01
C ASP A 329 -11.54 -6.76 29.68
N PHE A 330 -10.74 -6.04 28.88
CA PHE A 330 -10.02 -4.87 29.34
C PHE A 330 -10.09 -3.76 28.28
N THR A 331 -10.56 -2.58 28.68
CA THR A 331 -10.59 -1.40 27.81
C THR A 331 -9.77 -0.29 28.43
N LEU A 332 -8.73 0.17 27.73
CA LEU A 332 -7.90 1.29 28.16
C LEU A 332 -8.78 2.52 28.46
N GLY A 333 -8.56 3.13 29.63
CA GLY A 333 -9.29 4.30 30.09
C GLY A 333 -10.68 4.05 30.68
N THR A 334 -11.14 2.80 30.71
CA THR A 334 -12.36 2.39 31.41
C THR A 334 -12.06 1.36 32.49
N SER A 335 -11.27 0.33 32.16
CA SER A 335 -10.88 -0.72 33.08
C SER A 335 -9.78 -0.23 34.03
N ILE A 336 -9.85 -0.69 35.28
CA ILE A 336 -8.78 -0.52 36.26
C ILE A 336 -7.82 -1.73 36.10
N PRO A 337 -6.50 -1.51 35.98
CA PRO A 337 -5.50 -2.59 35.88
C PRO A 337 -5.64 -3.64 36.98
N HIS A 338 -5.68 -4.92 36.59
CA HIS A 338 -5.89 -6.04 37.51
C HIS A 338 -4.71 -6.23 38.46
N SER A 339 -3.48 -6.13 37.92
CA SER A 339 -2.30 -6.02 38.77
C SER A 339 -2.37 -4.68 39.51
N THR A 340 -2.85 -4.71 40.74
CA THR A 340 -3.12 -3.54 41.61
C THR A 340 -1.81 -2.89 42.04
N ASN A 341 -1.12 -2.34 41.07
CA ASN A 341 0.18 -1.70 41.12
C ASN A 341 0.19 -0.46 42.03
N GLY A 342 -0.84 -0.24 42.85
CA GLY A 342 -1.19 1.03 43.48
C GLY A 342 -2.12 1.89 42.60
N LEU A 343 -2.43 1.46 41.37
CA LEU A 343 -3.36 2.15 40.48
C LEU A 343 -4.80 1.84 40.92
N THR A 344 -5.55 2.90 41.21
CA THR A 344 -6.98 2.83 41.57
C THR A 344 -7.88 3.48 40.53
N THR A 345 -7.30 4.01 39.46
CA THR A 345 -8.00 4.74 38.41
C THR A 345 -7.58 4.24 37.02
N PRO A 346 -8.48 4.29 36.03
CA PRO A 346 -8.14 4.04 34.64
C PRO A 346 -7.08 5.01 34.12
N ALA A 347 -6.34 4.61 33.09
CA ALA A 347 -5.37 5.49 32.43
C ALA A 347 -6.04 6.64 31.66
N GLY A 348 -5.29 7.72 31.46
CA GLY A 348 -5.70 8.83 30.59
C GLY A 348 -5.71 8.44 29.11
N ASN A 349 -6.06 9.42 28.27
CA ASN A 349 -6.15 9.25 26.82
C ASN A 349 -4.80 9.32 26.08
N ASN A 350 -3.74 9.84 26.71
CA ASN A 350 -2.39 9.82 26.16
C ASN A 350 -1.45 9.13 27.14
N VAL A 351 -0.93 7.97 26.78
CA VAL A 351 -0.18 7.07 27.66
C VAL A 351 1.22 6.85 27.08
N TYR A 352 2.21 6.75 27.95
CA TYR A 352 3.60 6.46 27.57
C TYR A 352 4.04 5.19 28.28
N PHE A 353 4.55 4.22 27.53
CA PHE A 353 4.99 2.93 28.05
C PHE A 353 6.31 2.53 27.39
N ASN A 354 7.26 2.02 28.17
CA ASN A 354 8.61 1.77 27.68
C ASN A 354 9.27 0.53 28.27
N SER A 355 10.39 0.11 27.68
CA SER A 355 11.27 -0.95 28.18
C SER A 355 12.53 -0.43 28.88
N TYR A 356 12.55 0.83 29.32
CA TYR A 356 13.75 1.44 29.91
C TYR A 356 14.11 0.80 31.24
N ASN A 357 15.37 0.41 31.41
CA ASN A 357 15.84 -0.13 32.68
C ASN A 357 16.59 0.95 33.47
N PHE A 358 15.92 1.55 34.44
CA PHE A 358 16.52 2.57 35.30
C PHE A 358 17.47 2.01 36.37
N GLY A 359 17.61 0.69 36.44
CA GLY A 359 18.50 0.00 37.37
C GLY A 359 17.86 -0.36 38.71
N ASN A 360 18.65 -1.01 39.55
CA ASN A 360 18.24 -1.51 40.86
C ASN A 360 17.85 -0.37 41.80
N ASN A 361 16.76 -0.56 42.53
CA ASN A 361 16.28 0.40 43.52
C ASN A 361 16.09 1.81 42.92
N ASP A 362 15.56 1.89 41.70
CA ASP A 362 15.07 3.13 41.10
C ASP A 362 13.55 3.01 40.89
N GLU A 363 13.11 2.59 39.69
CA GLU A 363 11.69 2.35 39.40
C GLU A 363 11.14 1.14 40.16
N PHE A 364 11.93 0.08 40.24
CA PHE A 364 11.62 -1.16 40.93
C PHE A 364 12.63 -1.41 42.04
N GLY A 365 12.46 -2.50 42.78
CA GLY A 365 13.43 -2.95 43.78
C GLY A 365 14.70 -3.50 43.14
N VAL A 366 15.29 -4.51 43.77
CA VAL A 366 16.41 -5.25 43.18
C VAL A 366 15.87 -6.12 42.05
N ILE A 367 16.42 -5.97 40.85
CA ILE A 367 16.07 -6.75 39.66
C ILE A 367 16.76 -8.11 39.77
N ALA A 368 16.02 -9.19 39.49
CA ALA A 368 16.58 -10.54 39.50
C ALA A 368 17.52 -10.74 38.31
N ASN A 369 18.55 -11.56 38.48
CA ASN A 369 19.40 -11.98 37.38
C ASN A 369 18.65 -12.98 36.49
N SER A 370 18.83 -12.87 35.17
CA SER A 370 18.41 -13.93 34.25
C SER A 370 19.28 -15.19 34.42
N GLN A 371 18.77 -16.34 34.00
CA GLN A 371 19.51 -17.59 34.02
C GLN A 371 20.64 -17.61 32.99
N GLY A 372 21.74 -18.27 33.34
CA GLY A 372 22.95 -18.35 32.51
C GLY A 372 23.70 -17.02 32.47
N ILE A 373 23.89 -16.46 31.27
CA ILE A 373 24.47 -15.12 31.10
C ILE A 373 23.45 -14.10 31.63
N GLU A 374 23.91 -13.19 32.49
CA GLU A 374 23.08 -12.12 33.04
C GLU A 374 22.70 -11.13 31.92
N ARG A 375 21.40 -10.83 31.80
CA ARG A 375 20.82 -9.99 30.74
C ARG A 375 19.81 -8.97 31.25
N ASN A 376 19.45 -8.98 32.53
CA ASN A 376 18.45 -8.07 33.08
C ASN A 376 19.05 -6.72 33.53
N HIS A 377 20.38 -6.61 33.64
CA HIS A 377 21.07 -5.38 34.05
C HIS A 377 21.70 -4.64 32.86
N GLN A 378 20.89 -4.43 31.82
CA GLN A 378 21.28 -3.69 30.61
C GLN A 378 20.46 -2.40 30.46
N HIS A 379 20.76 -1.56 29.46
CA HIS A 379 20.07 -0.28 29.23
C HIS A 379 18.55 -0.42 28.99
N PHE A 380 18.13 -1.58 28.48
CA PHE A 380 16.74 -1.93 28.26
C PHE A 380 16.43 -3.28 28.87
N PHE A 381 15.18 -3.47 29.27
CA PHE A 381 14.62 -4.77 29.55
C PHE A 381 14.45 -5.58 28.26
N VAL A 382 14.73 -6.88 28.33
CA VAL A 382 14.83 -7.76 27.14
C VAL A 382 13.76 -8.86 27.09
N GLY A 383 12.93 -9.00 28.14
CA GLY A 383 11.85 -10.01 28.18
C GLY A 383 10.62 -9.67 27.33
N GLY A 384 10.62 -8.50 26.67
CA GLY A 384 9.50 -8.02 25.86
C GLY A 384 8.46 -7.31 26.70
N SER A 385 8.62 -6.00 26.95
CA SER A 385 7.69 -5.22 27.79
C SER A 385 6.29 -5.15 27.17
N ARG A 386 5.24 -5.40 27.94
CA ARG A 386 3.86 -5.61 27.44
C ARG A 386 2.90 -4.62 28.05
N PHE A 387 2.25 -3.80 27.24
CA PHE A 387 1.34 -2.79 27.79
C PHE A 387 0.07 -3.45 28.32
N ILE A 388 -0.73 -4.12 27.48
CA ILE A 388 -1.87 -4.93 27.94
C ILE A 388 -1.66 -6.35 27.48
N GLU A 389 -1.65 -7.27 28.41
CA GLU A 389 -1.61 -8.69 28.16
C GLU A 389 -2.92 -9.37 28.54
N SER A 390 -3.38 -10.27 27.68
CA SER A 390 -4.48 -11.18 27.97
C SER A 390 -3.96 -12.60 28.09
N ASP A 391 -4.24 -13.20 29.23
CA ASP A 391 -3.88 -14.58 29.54
C ASP A 391 -4.94 -15.25 30.40
N ASN A 392 -5.00 -16.58 30.35
CA ASN A 392 -5.95 -17.42 31.07
C ASN A 392 -7.42 -16.97 30.87
N ALA A 393 -7.69 -16.40 29.69
CA ALA A 393 -9.01 -15.95 29.28
C ALA A 393 -9.71 -17.07 28.51
N GLY A 394 -11.03 -17.19 28.65
CA GLY A 394 -11.81 -17.97 27.68
C GLY A 394 -11.90 -17.21 26.37
N THR A 395 -13.07 -16.60 26.13
CA THR A 395 -13.24 -15.58 25.09
C THR A 395 -13.30 -14.20 25.75
N ASN A 396 -12.45 -13.27 25.32
CA ASN A 396 -12.44 -11.89 25.83
C ASN A 396 -11.96 -10.88 24.79
N THR A 397 -12.02 -9.60 25.13
CA THR A 397 -11.53 -8.47 24.33
C THR A 397 -10.61 -7.57 25.13
N ILE A 398 -9.39 -7.36 24.64
CA ILE A 398 -8.51 -6.28 25.09
C ILE A 398 -8.51 -5.16 24.05
N LYS A 399 -8.74 -3.93 24.51
CA LYS A 399 -9.06 -2.80 23.63
C LYS A 399 -8.29 -1.53 23.96
N ILE A 400 -7.73 -0.90 22.94
CA ILE A 400 -7.35 0.52 22.93
C ILE A 400 -8.44 1.27 22.16
N PRO A 401 -9.28 2.10 22.83
CA PRO A 401 -10.41 2.76 22.17
C PRO A 401 -9.98 3.99 21.33
N ASN A 402 -10.89 4.42 20.45
CA ASN A 402 -10.71 5.66 19.69
C ASN A 402 -10.52 6.87 20.62
N GLY A 403 -9.67 7.81 20.22
CA GLY A 403 -9.27 8.97 21.02
C GLY A 403 -8.16 8.67 22.04
N TYR A 404 -7.70 7.42 22.15
CA TYR A 404 -6.57 7.04 23.00
C TYR A 404 -5.30 6.86 22.17
N THR A 405 -4.18 7.33 22.72
CA THR A 405 -2.84 7.20 22.17
C THR A 405 -1.93 6.48 23.16
N VAL A 406 -1.23 5.44 22.69
CA VAL A 406 -0.21 4.71 23.42
C VAL A 406 1.13 4.95 22.73
N ASN A 407 2.04 5.66 23.41
CA ASN A 407 3.40 5.94 22.98
C ASN A 407 4.33 4.85 23.51
N LEU A 408 4.88 4.02 22.63
CA LEU A 408 5.81 2.95 22.94
C LEU A 408 7.25 3.44 22.82
N GLY A 409 8.06 3.20 23.85
CA GLY A 409 9.49 3.55 23.89
C GLY A 409 10.38 2.34 24.19
N GLY A 410 11.61 2.40 23.71
CA GLY A 410 12.61 1.35 23.85
C GLY A 410 12.39 0.16 22.93
N ILE A 411 13.27 -0.82 23.10
CA ILE A 411 13.32 -2.02 22.28
C ILE A 411 12.30 -3.03 22.81
N LEU A 412 11.79 -3.91 21.94
CA LEU A 412 10.98 -5.05 22.37
C LEU A 412 9.77 -4.62 23.22
N THR A 413 9.14 -3.51 22.87
CA THR A 413 7.97 -2.97 23.59
C THR A 413 6.71 -3.28 22.79
N LEU A 414 5.71 -3.84 23.47
CA LEU A 414 4.49 -4.39 22.89
C LEU A 414 3.26 -3.64 23.40
N GLY A 415 2.29 -3.41 22.51
CA GLY A 415 1.01 -2.76 22.82
C GLY A 415 -0.02 -3.75 23.40
N LEU A 416 -0.68 -4.51 22.53
CA LEU A 416 -1.62 -5.57 22.91
C LEU A 416 -0.95 -6.94 22.75
N VAL A 417 -1.08 -7.79 23.75
CA VAL A 417 -0.51 -9.15 23.77
C VAL A 417 -1.59 -10.15 24.16
N SER A 418 -1.63 -11.28 23.48
CA SER A 418 -2.38 -12.47 23.90
C SER A 418 -1.43 -13.66 24.02
N GLN A 419 -1.66 -14.52 25.01
CA GLN A 419 -0.84 -15.71 25.26
C GLN A 419 -1.33 -17.03 24.64
N GLY A 420 -2.38 -16.99 23.81
CA GLY A 420 -2.86 -18.16 23.06
C GLY A 420 -4.37 -18.40 23.15
N HIS A 421 -5.07 -17.71 24.03
CA HIS A 421 -6.52 -17.85 24.20
C HIS A 421 -7.35 -17.16 23.11
N ASP A 422 -8.68 -17.33 23.14
CA ASP A 422 -9.63 -16.72 22.20
C ASP A 422 -9.84 -15.21 22.51
N THR A 423 -8.75 -14.44 22.45
CA THR A 423 -8.72 -13.01 22.73
C THR A 423 -8.89 -12.20 21.45
N THR A 424 -9.86 -11.29 21.45
CA THR A 424 -9.93 -10.19 20.48
C THR A 424 -9.01 -9.05 20.93
N GLN A 425 -7.93 -8.85 20.19
CA GLN A 425 -6.99 -7.73 20.38
C GLN A 425 -7.41 -6.60 19.44
N LEU A 426 -8.13 -5.61 19.99
CA LEU A 426 -8.73 -4.52 19.23
C LEU A 426 -7.99 -3.20 19.47
N ASN A 427 -7.25 -2.73 18.46
CA ASN A 427 -6.79 -1.35 18.43
C ASN A 427 -7.76 -0.50 17.58
N ALA A 428 -8.51 0.38 18.25
CA ALA A 428 -9.31 1.43 17.64
C ALA A 428 -8.74 2.85 17.88
N GLY A 429 -7.62 2.94 18.61
CA GLY A 429 -6.89 4.18 18.85
C GLY A 429 -5.58 4.24 18.09
N THR A 430 -4.62 4.97 18.63
CA THR A 430 -3.27 5.11 18.05
C THR A 430 -2.23 4.42 18.93
N ILE A 431 -1.46 3.50 18.35
CA ILE A 431 -0.22 2.98 18.95
C ILE A 431 0.93 3.53 18.13
N THR A 432 1.86 4.24 18.75
CA THR A 432 2.93 4.95 18.05
C THR A 432 4.20 4.98 18.88
N ASP A 433 5.35 5.23 18.26
CA ASP A 433 6.61 5.54 18.95
C ASP A 433 7.07 6.98 18.68
N LYS A 434 6.21 7.82 18.07
CA LYS A 434 6.54 9.16 17.57
C LYS A 434 7.27 10.05 18.59
N GLU A 435 6.89 9.95 19.87
CA GLU A 435 7.43 10.74 20.96
C GLU A 435 8.73 10.17 21.56
N GLU A 436 9.10 8.92 21.28
CA GLU A 436 10.29 8.26 21.85
C GLU A 436 11.57 9.08 21.62
N LYS A 437 11.75 9.62 20.41
CA LYS A 437 12.94 10.42 20.05
C LYS A 437 13.15 11.62 20.97
N ASN A 438 12.10 12.06 21.69
CA ASN A 438 12.17 13.18 22.61
C ASN A 438 12.70 12.77 23.99
N ASP A 439 12.66 11.48 24.32
CA ASP A 439 13.11 10.96 25.60
C ASP A 439 14.62 11.10 25.77
N LYS A 440 15.03 11.66 26.90
CA LYS A 440 16.44 11.81 27.26
C LYS A 440 17.14 10.44 27.35
N TRP A 441 16.45 9.41 27.80
CA TRP A 441 16.93 8.03 27.86
C TRP A 441 17.40 7.48 26.51
N ILE A 442 16.72 7.90 25.44
CA ILE A 442 17.04 7.51 24.07
C ILE A 442 18.13 8.42 23.51
N LYS A 443 18.04 9.74 23.71
CA LYS A 443 19.08 10.71 23.30
C LYS A 443 20.44 10.40 23.91
N ASP A 444 20.46 9.96 25.17
CA ASP A 444 21.67 9.63 25.92
C ASP A 444 22.06 8.15 25.84
N MET A 445 21.31 7.32 25.08
CA MET A 445 21.62 5.90 24.95
C MET A 445 23.11 5.71 24.56
N PRO A 446 23.87 4.90 25.32
CA PRO A 446 25.29 4.70 25.05
C PRO A 446 25.48 3.84 23.79
N TYR A 447 26.70 3.83 23.27
CA TYR A 447 27.17 2.80 22.34
C TYR A 447 28.28 2.00 22.99
N ASP A 448 28.58 0.83 22.42
CA ASP A 448 29.66 0.00 22.94
C ASP A 448 30.96 0.80 23.01
N THR A 449 31.71 0.59 24.10
CA THR A 449 32.97 1.29 24.39
C THR A 449 34.19 0.49 23.98
N SER A 450 34.01 -0.69 23.40
CA SER A 450 35.07 -1.55 22.88
C SER A 450 34.53 -2.53 21.82
N GLY A 451 35.41 -3.26 21.14
CA GLY A 451 35.04 -4.28 20.19
C GLY A 451 34.44 -3.76 18.87
N PRO A 452 33.81 -4.64 18.06
CA PRO A 452 33.26 -4.28 16.75
C PRO A 452 32.20 -3.17 16.77
N GLY A 453 31.49 -3.04 17.90
CA GLY A 453 30.45 -2.04 18.14
C GLY A 453 30.94 -0.67 18.58
N LEU A 454 32.25 -0.48 18.81
CA LEU A 454 32.83 0.76 19.35
C LEU A 454 32.29 2.01 18.64
N GLY A 455 31.46 2.79 19.36
CA GLY A 455 30.84 4.02 18.87
C GLY A 455 29.82 3.86 17.72
N LYS A 456 29.41 2.63 17.38
CA LYS A 456 28.53 2.33 16.24
C LYS A 456 27.13 1.90 16.64
N TYR A 457 27.03 1.02 17.62
CA TYR A 457 25.77 0.46 18.14
C TYR A 457 25.96 0.05 19.61
N LEU A 458 24.85 -0.17 20.30
CA LEU A 458 24.80 -0.79 21.61
C LEU A 458 24.48 -2.27 21.44
N THR A 459 25.34 -3.14 21.95
CA THR A 459 25.05 -4.58 22.00
C THR A 459 24.17 -4.87 23.21
N ILE A 460 22.98 -5.39 22.96
CA ILE A 460 22.05 -5.88 23.97
C ILE A 460 21.98 -7.41 23.89
N LYS A 461 22.25 -8.07 25.01
CA LYS A 461 22.19 -9.51 25.17
C LYS A 461 20.76 -9.92 25.50
N GLY A 462 20.08 -10.59 24.58
CA GLY A 462 18.80 -11.23 24.84
C GLY A 462 18.90 -12.75 24.64
N PRO A 463 17.76 -13.40 24.35
CA PRO A 463 17.74 -14.73 23.73
C PRO A 463 18.67 -14.85 22.51
N ALA A 464 18.74 -13.76 21.75
CA ALA A 464 19.74 -13.50 20.71
C ALA A 464 20.45 -12.17 21.03
N ASP A 465 21.64 -12.00 20.47
CA ASP A 465 22.36 -10.73 20.55
C ASP A 465 21.73 -9.72 19.60
N TYR A 466 21.34 -8.56 20.12
CA TYR A 466 20.78 -7.46 19.37
C TYR A 466 21.80 -6.33 19.26
N GLN A 467 22.01 -5.83 18.04
CA GLN A 467 22.84 -4.65 17.80
C GLN A 467 21.93 -3.47 17.53
N ILE A 468 21.91 -2.52 18.47
CA ILE A 468 20.88 -1.50 18.53
C ILE A 468 21.50 -0.13 18.31
N LYS A 469 20.98 0.60 17.32
CA LYS A 469 21.44 1.93 16.97
C LYS A 469 20.24 2.85 16.81
N ARG A 470 20.40 4.11 17.22
CA ARG A 470 19.45 5.17 16.87
C ARG A 470 19.39 5.35 15.36
N SER A 471 18.18 5.45 14.81
CA SER A 471 17.96 5.90 13.45
C SER A 471 18.40 7.36 13.29
N THR A 472 18.49 7.83 12.05
CA THR A 472 18.75 9.25 11.73
C THR A 472 17.72 10.19 12.37
N ASP A 473 16.49 9.70 12.51
CA ASP A 473 15.37 10.46 13.08
C ASP A 473 15.27 10.35 14.62
N GLY A 474 16.18 9.58 15.25
CA GLY A 474 16.31 9.49 16.70
C GLY A 474 15.53 8.35 17.38
N TYR A 475 15.00 7.40 16.61
CA TYR A 475 14.23 6.25 17.13
C TYR A 475 15.12 5.02 17.35
N VAL A 476 14.72 4.13 18.25
CA VAL A 476 15.50 2.93 18.60
C VAL A 476 14.66 1.66 18.53
N GLY A 477 15.20 0.63 17.88
CA GLY A 477 14.61 -0.72 17.87
C GLY A 477 13.22 -0.80 17.25
N TYR A 478 12.64 -1.99 17.30
CA TYR A 478 11.28 -2.26 16.83
C TYR A 478 10.32 -2.31 18.02
N LYS A 479 9.13 -1.75 17.82
CA LYS A 479 7.99 -1.83 18.72
C LYS A 479 6.88 -2.58 18.01
N VAL A 480 6.12 -3.36 18.75
CA VAL A 480 5.08 -4.22 18.18
C VAL A 480 3.73 -3.75 18.70
N ALA A 481 2.85 -3.34 17.79
CA ALA A 481 1.54 -2.82 18.17
C ALA A 481 0.66 -3.93 18.80
N ILE A 482 0.59 -5.08 18.14
CA ILE A 482 -0.22 -6.22 18.55
C ILE A 482 0.59 -7.49 18.32
N ALA A 483 0.61 -8.39 19.30
CA ALA A 483 1.35 -9.65 19.21
C ALA A 483 0.55 -10.83 19.79
N LEU A 484 0.87 -12.01 19.27
CA LEU A 484 0.53 -13.28 19.88
C LEU A 484 1.85 -13.87 20.40
N VAL A 485 1.98 -14.01 21.71
CA VAL A 485 3.14 -14.61 22.37
C VAL A 485 2.71 -15.97 22.86
N GLN A 486 3.06 -17.03 22.15
CA GLN A 486 2.49 -18.33 22.47
C GLN A 486 3.03 -18.89 23.80
N GLU A 487 2.15 -19.09 24.77
CA GLU A 487 2.35 -19.95 25.93
C GLU A 487 1.52 -21.23 25.78
N ASP A 488 0.24 -21.06 25.45
CA ASP A 488 -0.72 -22.15 25.25
C ASP A 488 -0.93 -22.51 23.76
N GLY A 489 -1.70 -23.58 23.52
CA GLY A 489 -2.21 -23.85 22.18
C GLY A 489 -3.12 -22.72 21.70
N VAL A 490 -2.94 -22.24 20.46
CA VAL A 490 -3.74 -21.13 19.93
C VAL A 490 -5.21 -21.53 19.77
N GLN A 491 -6.09 -21.00 20.62
CA GLN A 491 -7.51 -21.34 20.71
C GLN A 491 -8.41 -20.48 19.80
N GLY A 492 -7.91 -19.39 19.23
CA GLY A 492 -8.70 -18.49 18.39
C GLY A 492 -8.29 -17.02 18.54
N GLY A 493 -9.28 -16.14 18.54
CA GLY A 493 -9.07 -14.70 18.69
C GLY A 493 -9.03 -13.94 17.37
N LYS A 494 -9.12 -12.61 17.48
CA LYS A 494 -9.06 -11.69 16.33
C LYS A 494 -8.03 -10.60 16.62
N ILE A 495 -7.14 -10.35 15.67
CA ILE A 495 -6.28 -9.16 15.68
C ILE A 495 -6.96 -8.13 14.78
N ILE A 496 -7.47 -7.07 15.39
CA ILE A 496 -8.24 -6.04 14.71
C ILE A 496 -7.53 -4.70 14.92
N ASN A 497 -7.02 -4.13 13.83
CA ASN A 497 -6.51 -2.77 13.81
C ASN A 497 -7.48 -1.93 12.98
N ASP A 498 -8.51 -1.41 13.65
CA ASP A 498 -9.64 -0.77 13.01
C ASP A 498 -9.68 0.71 13.36
N LEU A 499 -9.20 1.54 12.44
CA LEU A 499 -9.29 3.01 12.52
C LEU A 499 -10.65 3.52 12.04
N LEU A 500 -11.62 2.66 11.71
CA LEU A 500 -12.82 3.10 11.01
C LEU A 500 -13.68 4.04 11.85
N GLU A 501 -13.88 5.20 11.21
CA GLU A 501 -14.83 6.28 11.48
C GLU A 501 -16.27 5.82 11.70
#